data_AF-A0AAN6TB46-F1
#
_entry.id   AF-A0AAN6TB46-F1
#
_cell.length_a   1.000
_cell.length_b   1.000
_cell.length_c   1.000
_cell.angle_alpha   90.00
_cell.angle_beta   90.00
_cell.angle_gamma   90.00
#
_symmetry.space_group_name_H-M   'P 1'
#
loop_
_entity.id
_entity.type
_entity.pdbx_description
1 polymer ?
#
loop_
_entity_poly.entity_id
_entity_poly.type
_entity_poly.pdbx_seq_one_letter_code
_entity_poly.pdbx_strand_id
1 'polypeptide(L)'
;MSDQEIDQDWKPNGRRPQSTIAQMFSQELMDIFRIDNSVADLDEQVDKRKQQINSQTSELEALEARIREMEERLKKQAAAVQPNNSNAAPPPPPEKDHPAQQQHKYGGSRPGTARQSQQAVPGALPPTPVGSEGP
;
A
#
# COMPACT_ATOMS: atom_id res chain seq x y z
N MET A 1 23.44 -13.65 60.36
CA MET A 1 22.52 -14.06 59.29
C MET A 1 21.89 -12.79 58.78
N SER A 2 22.25 -12.39 57.57
CA SER A 2 21.73 -11.17 56.93
C SER A 2 20.49 -11.52 56.12
N ASP A 3 19.48 -10.65 56.12
CA ASP A 3 18.21 -10.85 55.41
C ASP A 3 18.38 -11.19 53.91
N GLN A 4 19.48 -10.75 53.29
CA GLN A 4 19.83 -11.08 51.90
C GLN A 4 20.11 -12.57 51.64
N GLU A 5 20.55 -13.32 52.65
CA GLU A 5 20.79 -14.77 52.55
C GLU A 5 19.45 -15.56 52.62
N ILE A 6 18.45 -15.01 53.30
CA ILE A 6 17.14 -15.65 53.53
C ILE A 6 16.29 -15.63 52.24
N ASP A 7 16.41 -14.57 51.44
CA ASP A 7 15.66 -14.43 50.18
C ASP A 7 16.21 -15.31 49.04
N GLN A 8 17.53 -15.61 49.04
CA GLN A 8 18.17 -16.42 47.99
C GLN A 8 17.81 -17.92 48.06
N ASP A 9 17.60 -18.46 49.26
CA ASP A 9 17.25 -19.86 49.46
C ASP A 9 15.75 -20.15 49.31
N TRP A 10 14.95 -19.12 49.02
CA TRP A 10 13.52 -19.29 48.82
C TRP A 10 13.23 -20.00 47.49
N LYS A 11 12.90 -21.29 47.57
CA LYS A 11 12.34 -22.08 46.47
C LYS A 11 10.83 -22.22 46.67
N PRO A 12 10.00 -21.95 45.65
CA PRO A 12 8.55 -22.16 45.73
C PRO A 12 8.24 -23.65 45.77
N ASN A 13 8.36 -24.26 46.94
CA ASN A 13 7.81 -25.59 47.21
C ASN A 13 6.30 -25.41 47.36
N GLY A 14 5.50 -26.14 46.57
CA GLY A 14 4.04 -26.02 46.42
C GLY A 14 3.16 -26.24 47.66
N ARG A 15 3.68 -25.97 48.86
CA ARG A 15 3.01 -26.03 50.16
C ARG A 15 2.73 -24.65 50.77
N ARG A 16 3.27 -23.56 50.21
CA ARG A 16 2.86 -22.20 50.59
C ARG A 16 1.78 -21.71 49.61
N PRO A 17 0.54 -21.46 50.07
CA PRO A 17 -0.46 -20.82 49.23
C PRO A 17 0.06 -19.45 48.81
N GLN A 18 0.07 -19.16 47.51
CA GLN A 18 0.32 -17.80 47.05
C GLN A 18 -0.90 -16.95 47.43
N SER A 19 -0.65 -15.84 48.11
CA SER A 19 -1.71 -14.89 48.46
C SER A 19 -2.32 -14.32 47.19
N THR A 20 -3.65 -14.41 47.04
CA THR A 20 -4.39 -13.79 45.92
C THR A 20 -4.09 -12.29 45.82
N ILE A 21 -3.96 -11.60 46.96
CA ILE A 21 -3.59 -10.17 47.00
C ILE A 21 -2.20 -9.94 46.41
N ALA A 22 -1.23 -10.83 46.67
CA ALA A 22 0.12 -10.69 46.12
C ALA A 22 0.13 -10.94 44.61
N GLN A 23 -0.69 -11.87 44.11
CA GLN A 23 -0.87 -12.08 42.67
C GLN A 23 -1.49 -10.84 42.00
N MET A 24 -2.57 -10.29 42.57
CA MET A 24 -3.21 -9.06 42.07
C MET A 24 -2.25 -7.87 42.10
N PHE A 25 -1.50 -7.71 43.20
CA PHE A 25 -0.51 -6.64 43.34
C PHE A 25 0.65 -6.79 42.34
N SER A 26 1.16 -8.01 42.13
CA SER A 26 2.18 -8.24 41.10
C SER A 26 1.66 -7.93 39.70
N GLN A 27 0.39 -8.27 39.41
CA GLN A 27 -0.24 -7.97 38.13
C GLN A 27 -0.39 -6.47 37.91
N GLU A 28 -0.78 -5.73 38.95
CA GLU A 28 -0.86 -4.26 38.90
C GLU A 28 0.53 -3.63 38.69
N LEU A 29 1.58 -4.15 39.33
CA LEU A 29 2.94 -3.68 39.08
C LEU A 29 3.42 -4.02 37.66
N MET A 30 3.13 -5.21 37.16
CA MET A 30 3.46 -5.60 35.78
C MET A 30 2.76 -4.68 34.77
N ASP A 31 1.53 -4.23 35.06
CA ASP A 31 0.78 -3.27 34.24
C ASP A 31 1.32 -1.83 34.36
N ILE A 32 1.55 -1.34 35.59
CA ILE A 32 2.11 0.00 35.87
C ILE A 32 3.47 0.17 35.18
N PHE A 33 4.34 -0.83 35.31
CA PHE A 33 5.67 -0.80 34.71
C PHE A 33 5.70 -1.35 33.28
N ARG A 34 4.54 -1.79 32.75
CA ARG A 34 4.38 -2.37 31.40
C ARG A 34 5.47 -3.39 31.06
N ILE A 35 5.84 -4.20 32.06
CA ILE A 35 7.03 -5.06 32.02
C ILE A 35 6.89 -6.12 30.94
N ASP A 36 5.65 -6.54 30.64
CA ASP A 36 5.46 -7.74 29.83
C ASP A 36 5.47 -7.50 28.32
N ASN A 37 5.01 -6.38 27.75
CA ASN A 37 4.88 -6.25 26.27
C ASN A 37 4.65 -4.81 25.75
N SER A 38 5.48 -3.80 26.07
CA SER A 38 5.14 -2.45 25.58
C SER A 38 6.28 -1.59 25.08
N VAL A 39 7.38 -1.44 25.81
CA VAL A 39 8.32 -0.35 25.44
C VAL A 39 9.14 -0.70 24.20
N ALA A 40 9.71 -1.92 24.14
CA ALA A 40 10.47 -2.36 22.98
C ALA A 40 9.59 -2.51 21.73
N ASP A 41 8.40 -3.10 21.88
CA ASP A 41 7.45 -3.26 20.77
C ASP A 41 6.91 -1.90 20.26
N LEU A 42 6.70 -0.94 21.16
CA LEU A 42 6.30 0.41 20.80
C LEU A 42 7.42 1.13 20.05
N ASP A 43 8.67 0.95 20.46
CA ASP A 43 9.83 1.52 19.77
C ASP A 43 9.98 0.94 18.36
N GLU A 44 9.85 -0.38 18.21
CA GLU A 44 9.86 -1.04 16.90
C GLU A 44 8.70 -0.54 16.01
N GLN A 45 7.50 -0.37 16.57
CA GLN A 45 6.36 0.20 15.83
C GLN A 45 6.60 1.65 15.42
N VAL A 46 7.20 2.46 16.29
CA VAL A 46 7.54 3.85 16.00
C VAL A 46 8.55 3.90 14.85
N ASP A 47 9.58 3.06 14.87
CA ASP A 47 10.58 3.03 13.81
C ASP A 47 10.02 2.53 12.48
N LYS A 48 9.16 1.50 12.49
CA LYS A 48 8.42 1.08 11.29
C LYS A 48 7.58 2.21 10.71
N ARG A 49 6.86 2.96 11.56
CA ARG A 49 6.06 4.12 11.11
C ARG A 49 6.93 5.23 10.56
N LYS A 50 8.06 5.56 11.18
CA LYS A 50 9.01 6.55 10.66
C LYS A 50 9.52 6.16 9.27
N GLN A 51 9.92 4.90 9.08
CA GLN A 51 10.37 4.41 7.77
C GLN A 51 9.28 4.54 6.70
N GLN A 52 8.04 4.16 7.05
CA GLN A 52 6.91 4.30 6.14
C GLN A 52 6.63 5.76 5.78
N ILE A 53 6.63 6.67 6.75
CA ILE A 53 6.44 8.11 6.52
C ILE A 53 7.54 8.64 5.60
N ASN A 54 8.80 8.32 5.88
CA ASN A 54 9.93 8.78 5.05
C ASN A 54 9.80 8.30 3.59
N SER A 55 9.40 7.04 3.37
CA SER A 55 9.15 6.51 2.02
C SER A 55 8.05 7.32 1.33
N GLN A 56 6.91 7.49 1.98
CA GLN A 56 5.78 8.24 1.43
C GLN A 56 6.12 9.70 1.15
N THR A 57 6.88 10.36 2.03
CA THR A 57 7.35 11.74 1.82
C THR A 57 8.24 11.83 0.59
N SER A 58 9.16 10.89 0.38
CA SER A 58 10.03 10.88 -0.81
C SER A 58 9.24 10.66 -2.10
N GLU A 59 8.21 9.82 -2.07
CA GLU A 59 7.31 9.58 -3.20
C GLU A 59 6.48 10.84 -3.51
N LEU A 60 5.96 11.52 -2.48
CA LEU A 60 5.23 12.77 -2.63
C LEU A 60 6.11 13.87 -3.23
N GLU A 61 7.34 14.02 -2.73
CA GLU A 61 8.30 14.99 -3.28
C GLU A 61 8.60 14.72 -4.76
N ALA A 62 8.79 13.45 -5.14
CA ALA A 62 9.01 13.08 -6.54
C ALA A 62 7.79 13.39 -7.42
N LEU A 63 6.57 13.16 -6.91
CA LEU A 63 5.34 13.50 -7.61
C LEU A 63 5.16 15.00 -7.77
N GLU A 64 5.42 15.78 -6.72
CA GLU A 64 5.37 17.25 -6.77
C GLU A 64 6.38 17.81 -7.77
N ALA A 65 7.61 17.28 -7.78
CA ALA A 65 8.63 17.68 -8.75
C ALA A 65 8.18 17.40 -10.20
N ARG A 66 7.60 16.23 -10.44
CA ARG A 66 7.07 15.85 -11.76
C ARG A 66 5.91 16.73 -12.19
N ILE A 67 4.98 17.04 -11.29
CA ILE A 67 3.86 17.96 -11.57
C ILE A 67 4.39 19.34 -11.92
N ARG A 68 5.34 19.88 -11.13
CA ARG A 68 5.96 21.18 -11.40
C ARG A 68 6.65 21.21 -12.77
N GLU A 69 7.37 20.16 -13.15
CA GLU A 69 7.99 20.07 -14.47
C GLU A 69 6.94 20.07 -15.60
N MET A 70 5.85 19.31 -15.44
CA MET A 70 4.76 19.28 -16.42
C MET A 70 4.05 20.63 -16.53
N GLU A 71 3.82 21.30 -15.41
CA GLU A 71 3.24 22.65 -15.36
C GLU A 71 4.12 23.67 -16.07
N GLU A 72 5.44 23.62 -15.89
CA GLU A 72 6.38 24.49 -16.61
C GLU A 72 6.36 24.23 -18.12
N ARG A 73 6.30 22.96 -18.54
CA ARG A 73 6.17 22.60 -19.96
C ARG A 73 4.85 23.11 -20.55
N LEU A 74 3.74 22.94 -19.84
CA LEU A 74 2.43 23.42 -20.27
C LEU A 74 2.41 24.95 -20.35
N LYS A 75 2.99 25.64 -19.37
CA LYS A 75 3.10 27.11 -19.38
C LYS A 75 3.94 27.61 -20.55
N LYS A 76 5.07 26.95 -20.87
CA LYS A 76 5.89 27.26 -22.05
C LYS A 76 5.13 27.00 -23.35
N GLN A 77 4.37 25.90 -23.44
CA GLN A 77 3.52 25.62 -24.60
C GLN A 77 2.39 26.63 -24.74
N ALA A 78 1.70 26.99 -23.66
CA ALA A 78 0.66 28.03 -23.66
C ALA A 78 1.23 29.41 -24.04
N ALA A 79 2.45 29.73 -23.61
CA ALA A 79 3.15 30.94 -24.05
C ALA A 79 3.60 30.88 -25.53
N ALA A 80 3.94 29.70 -26.04
CA ALA A 80 4.29 29.49 -27.45
C ALA A 80 3.06 29.46 -28.39
N VAL A 81 1.88 29.12 -27.87
CA VAL A 81 0.59 29.17 -28.57
C VAL A 81 -0.11 30.53 -28.33
N GLN A 82 0.66 31.62 -28.29
CA GLN A 82 0.06 32.91 -28.66
C GLN A 82 -0.44 32.78 -30.11
N PRO A 83 -1.65 33.26 -30.42
CA PRO A 83 -2.24 33.07 -31.74
C PRO A 83 -1.47 33.94 -32.74
N ASN A 84 -0.45 33.38 -33.37
CA ASN A 84 0.03 33.90 -34.63
C ASN A 84 -1.07 33.61 -35.65
N ASN A 85 -1.95 34.60 -35.82
CA ASN A 85 -2.80 34.76 -36.98
C ASN A 85 -1.89 34.86 -38.22
N SER A 86 -1.51 33.72 -38.78
CA SER A 86 -0.90 33.65 -40.09
C SER A 86 -1.35 32.36 -40.75
N ASN A 87 -2.29 32.52 -41.68
CA ASN A 87 -2.59 31.59 -42.76
C ASN A 87 -1.33 30.86 -43.23
N ALA A 88 -1.16 29.61 -42.82
CA ALA A 88 -0.20 28.71 -43.43
C ALA A 88 -0.87 27.35 -43.58
N ALA A 89 -1.01 26.93 -44.83
CA ALA A 89 -1.65 25.71 -45.25
C ALA A 89 -1.05 24.46 -44.56
N PRO A 90 -1.83 23.37 -44.39
CA PRO A 90 -1.32 22.14 -43.78
C PRO A 90 -0.19 21.53 -44.64
N PRO A 91 0.84 20.92 -44.02
CA PRO A 91 1.88 20.21 -44.74
C PRO A 91 1.31 18.97 -45.46
N PRO A 92 1.88 18.55 -46.60
CA PRO A 92 1.41 17.37 -47.33
C PRO A 92 1.66 16.09 -46.52
N PRO A 93 0.81 15.05 -46.70
CA PRO A 93 0.96 13.77 -46.00
C PRO A 93 2.24 13.03 -46.46
N PRO A 94 2.87 12.24 -45.58
CA PRO A 94 4.06 11.45 -45.94
C PRO A 94 3.71 10.35 -46.96
N GLU A 95 4.54 10.23 -47.99
CA GLU A 95 4.46 9.18 -49.00
C GLU A 95 4.60 7.80 -48.35
N LYS A 96 3.60 6.94 -48.57
CA LYS A 96 3.61 5.54 -48.11
C LYS A 96 4.36 4.68 -49.12
N ASP A 97 5.63 4.40 -48.86
CA ASP A 97 6.33 3.31 -49.52
C ASP A 97 5.73 1.97 -49.09
N HIS A 98 4.98 1.35 -50.00
CA HIS A 98 4.55 -0.03 -49.88
C HIS A 98 5.52 -0.90 -50.70
N PRO A 99 6.28 -1.82 -50.08
CA PRO A 99 6.66 -3.03 -50.78
C PRO A 99 5.48 -4.02 -50.72
N ALA A 100 5.04 -4.40 -51.91
CA ALA A 100 4.00 -5.39 -52.13
C ALA A 100 4.45 -6.80 -51.70
N GLN A 101 3.44 -7.61 -51.37
CA GLN A 101 3.40 -9.08 -51.36
C GLN A 101 4.00 -9.83 -50.16
N GLN A 102 3.11 -10.33 -49.29
CA GLN A 102 2.87 -11.78 -49.25
C GLN A 102 1.48 -12.10 -48.67
N GLN A 103 0.72 -12.84 -49.48
CA GLN A 103 -0.63 -13.30 -49.23
C GLN A 103 -0.59 -14.56 -48.38
N HIS A 104 -1.30 -14.62 -47.25
CA HIS A 104 -1.93 -15.86 -46.80
C HIS A 104 -3.35 -15.59 -46.33
N LYS A 105 -4.24 -16.42 -46.89
CA LYS A 105 -5.70 -16.34 -46.92
C LYS A 105 -6.22 -17.52 -46.09
N TYR A 106 -7.48 -17.42 -45.66
CA TYR A 106 -8.30 -18.41 -44.94
C TYR A 106 -8.09 -18.47 -43.41
N GLY A 107 -9.12 -18.40 -42.55
CA GLY A 107 -10.56 -18.47 -42.79
C GLY A 107 -11.35 -18.01 -41.55
N GLY A 108 -12.56 -17.54 -41.81
CA GLY A 108 -13.49 -17.12 -40.78
C GLY A 108 -14.04 -18.28 -39.94
N SER A 109 -14.50 -17.89 -38.75
CA SER A 109 -15.63 -18.45 -38.01
C SER A 109 -15.63 -19.96 -37.77
N ARG A 110 -15.22 -20.39 -36.58
CA ARG A 110 -16.01 -21.37 -35.83
C ARG A 110 -16.23 -20.96 -34.37
N PRO A 111 -17.47 -21.12 -33.85
CA PRO A 111 -17.94 -20.57 -32.60
C PRO A 111 -17.76 -21.59 -31.46
N GLY A 112 -17.36 -21.12 -30.28
CA GLY A 112 -17.18 -21.99 -29.12
C GLY A 112 -16.78 -21.21 -27.89
N THR A 113 -17.78 -20.87 -27.07
CA THR A 113 -17.72 -20.63 -25.62
C THR A 113 -16.32 -20.59 -24.98
N ALA A 114 -15.80 -19.40 -24.67
CA ALA A 114 -14.96 -19.21 -23.49
C ALA A 114 -14.78 -17.73 -23.14
N ARG A 115 -15.39 -17.36 -22.01
CA ARG A 115 -15.11 -16.19 -21.14
C ARG A 115 -15.48 -14.81 -21.69
N GLN A 116 -16.68 -14.37 -21.29
CA GLN A 116 -17.02 -12.95 -21.21
C GLN A 116 -15.99 -12.23 -20.32
N SER A 117 -15.17 -11.42 -20.96
CA SER A 117 -14.48 -10.30 -20.34
C SER A 117 -15.53 -9.24 -19.97
N GLN A 118 -16.02 -9.25 -18.72
CA GLN A 118 -16.71 -8.08 -18.20
C GLN A 118 -15.67 -7.04 -17.80
N GLN A 119 -15.70 -5.95 -18.55
CA GLN A 119 -14.99 -4.71 -18.28
C GLN A 119 -15.34 -4.20 -16.88
N ALA A 120 -14.34 -3.99 -16.04
CA ALA A 120 -14.51 -3.22 -14.82
C ALA A 120 -14.72 -1.75 -15.21
N VAL A 121 -15.94 -1.25 -15.02
CA VAL A 121 -16.23 0.19 -15.02
C VAL A 121 -15.65 0.81 -13.74
N PRO A 122 -14.85 1.89 -13.80
CA PRO A 122 -14.34 2.54 -12.60
C PRO A 122 -15.51 3.13 -11.80
N GLY A 123 -15.71 2.67 -10.55
CA GLY A 123 -16.67 3.27 -9.61
C GLY A 123 -17.89 2.43 -9.23
N ALA A 124 -18.05 1.20 -9.74
CA ALA A 124 -19.08 0.28 -9.24
C ALA A 124 -18.52 -0.59 -8.10
N LEU A 125 -19.20 -0.62 -6.95
CA LEU A 125 -18.90 -1.52 -5.82
C LEU A 125 -19.00 -2.99 -6.28
N PRO A 126 -18.11 -3.89 -5.83
CA PRO A 126 -18.24 -5.31 -6.13
C PRO A 126 -19.56 -5.84 -5.52
N PRO A 127 -20.25 -6.80 -6.18
CA PRO A 127 -21.48 -7.35 -5.64
C PRO A 127 -21.17 -8.00 -4.28
N THR A 128 -21.88 -7.57 -3.23
CA THR A 128 -21.83 -8.23 -1.92
C THR A 128 -22.36 -9.65 -2.08
N PRO A 129 -21.62 -10.68 -1.67
CA PRO A 129 -22.12 -12.05 -1.70
C PRO A 129 -23.32 -12.15 -0.75
N VAL A 130 -24.50 -12.40 -1.31
CA VAL A 130 -25.69 -12.77 -0.54
C VAL A 130 -25.43 -14.12 0.12
N GLY A 131 -25.67 -14.20 1.43
CA GLY A 131 -25.39 -15.37 2.25
C GLY A 131 -26.09 -16.62 1.74
N SER A 132 -25.36 -17.74 1.75
CA SER A 132 -25.92 -19.08 1.53
C SER A 132 -26.71 -19.51 2.78
N GLU A 133 -28.03 -19.44 2.71
CA GLU A 133 -28.92 -20.25 3.54
C GLU A 133 -29.49 -21.41 2.71
N GLY A 134 -29.49 -22.60 3.31
CA GLY A 134 -30.24 -23.79 2.90
C GLY A 134 -29.35 -24.99 2.51
N PRO A 135 -29.80 -26.25 2.72
CA PRO A 135 -31.12 -26.72 3.16
C PRO A 135 -31.17 -27.34 4.57
#